data_AF-A0AAJ8C0P8-F1
#
_entry.id   AF-A0AAJ8C0P8-F1
#
_cell.length_a   1.000
_cell.length_b   1.000
_cell.length_c   1.000
_cell.angle_alpha   90.00
_cell.angle_beta   90.00
_cell.angle_gamma   90.00
#
_symmetry.space_group_name_H-M   'P 1'
#
loop_
_entity.id
_entity.type
_entity.pdbx_description
1 polymer ?
#
loop_
_entity_poly.entity_id
_entity_poly.type
_entity_poly.pdbx_seq_one_letter_code
_entity_poly.pdbx_strand_id
1 'polypeptide(L)'
;MAKLCTAYCRPIAAMVELQPIFKKAYWALAAGGIFYAIFVCAMTYPVVQRLTSSLTATKETQVQPFKLVTPDNETLYGWHLLPLQLCHEHEEELNANEPDGPADDYTKTTAFKLLKNDPNARVVVSFHGNAAHLASAQRPDIYRQVLGLSTPQNPVHVFAIDYRGFGLSTGSPTEEGLITDGVSLLNYLTSNPLNISPSRIVIMGQSLGTAVSAAVAERFAFGSPDPTAIQPALKNPEPFAGVILLASFSNVPSLIDSYSLKGITPPMLSLLANYPRVHNWAKSHIVDRWDTAGRVARLSGVNTTIVKDDPNPAYANKGLDLFIIHAANDVEIPWQEGRRVWVAATGEDIPGAPGRIVHERKDSNGPNEVQIWENQSTKDNAVVKRVRWERVSHGEANDELQGHNRVATFSVAALSVMRAFEKARCQRNRENPLIRQANQEGVWGRVDAAEESVFTRYCYEQGMEDPIPVVQYYEMFWTLVLLSERTKEAQ
;
A
#
# COMPACT_ATOMS: atom_id res chain seq x y z
N MET A 1 74.77 -39.03 -46.30
CA MET A 1 73.42 -39.59 -46.58
C MET A 1 73.07 -40.58 -45.49
N ALA A 2 71.82 -40.57 -45.03
CA ALA A 2 71.25 -41.24 -43.83
C ALA A 2 71.29 -40.41 -42.53
N LYS A 3 70.10 -40.30 -41.92
CA LYS A 3 69.69 -39.58 -40.68
C LYS A 3 69.17 -38.14 -40.86
N LEU A 4 68.01 -38.04 -41.51
CA LEU A 4 67.04 -36.96 -41.32
C LEU A 4 65.69 -37.44 -41.88
N CYS A 5 64.91 -38.13 -41.05
CA CYS A 5 63.45 -38.33 -41.20
C CYS A 5 62.98 -39.40 -40.21
N THR A 6 62.61 -39.03 -38.98
CA THR A 6 61.58 -39.71 -38.16
C THR A 6 61.45 -39.06 -36.78
N ALA A 7 60.36 -38.30 -36.61
CA ALA A 7 59.63 -38.04 -35.35
C ALA A 7 58.60 -36.92 -35.67
N TYR A 8 57.63 -37.20 -36.55
CA TYR A 8 56.25 -37.49 -36.18
C TYR A 8 55.64 -36.48 -35.18
N CYS A 9 54.82 -35.60 -35.73
CA CYS A 9 53.85 -34.75 -35.05
C CYS A 9 53.14 -35.49 -33.91
N ARG A 10 53.12 -34.90 -32.71
CA ARG A 10 52.07 -35.17 -31.74
C ARG A 10 50.75 -34.59 -32.29
N PRO A 11 49.68 -35.37 -32.46
CA PRO A 11 48.37 -34.79 -32.69
C PRO A 11 47.87 -34.24 -31.35
N ILE A 12 47.75 -32.91 -31.26
CA ILE A 12 46.84 -32.27 -30.31
C ILE A 12 45.44 -32.59 -30.83
N ALA A 13 44.85 -33.67 -30.35
CA ALA A 13 43.44 -33.98 -30.58
C ALA A 13 42.86 -34.59 -29.31
N ALA A 14 42.76 -33.78 -28.25
CA ALA A 14 41.70 -33.98 -27.27
C ALA A 14 40.38 -33.59 -27.93
N MET A 15 39.85 -34.46 -28.81
CA MET A 15 38.45 -34.39 -29.19
C MET A 15 37.66 -34.76 -27.94
N VAL A 16 37.21 -33.76 -27.20
CA VAL A 16 36.17 -33.93 -26.19
C VAL A 16 35.01 -34.58 -26.91
N GLU A 17 34.66 -35.82 -26.54
CA GLU A 17 33.45 -36.47 -27.06
C GLU A 17 32.25 -35.61 -26.66
N LEU A 18 31.75 -34.83 -27.62
CA LEU A 18 30.63 -33.91 -27.42
C LEU A 18 29.30 -34.67 -27.24
N GLN A 19 29.20 -35.91 -27.72
CA GLN A 19 27.98 -36.73 -27.71
C GLN A 19 27.45 -37.04 -26.29
N PRO A 20 28.27 -37.53 -25.32
CA PRO A 20 27.83 -37.71 -23.94
C PRO A 20 27.40 -36.40 -23.26
N ILE A 21 28.07 -35.29 -23.59
CA ILE A 21 27.78 -33.96 -23.04
C ILE A 21 26.42 -33.47 -23.56
N PHE A 22 26.18 -33.55 -24.86
CA PHE A 22 24.88 -33.20 -25.46
C PHE A 22 23.75 -34.08 -24.93
N LYS A 23 23.98 -35.38 -24.74
CA LYS A 23 22.98 -36.29 -24.17
C LYS A 23 22.63 -35.91 -22.73
N LYS A 24 23.63 -35.61 -21.89
CA LYS A 24 23.42 -35.14 -20.51
C LYS A 24 22.68 -33.80 -20.47
N ALA A 25 23.09 -32.85 -21.32
CA ALA A 25 22.43 -31.55 -21.44
C ALA A 25 20.98 -31.69 -21.90
N TYR A 26 20.70 -32.53 -22.91
CA TYR A 26 19.36 -32.82 -23.38
C TYR A 26 18.47 -33.39 -22.27
N TRP A 27 18.93 -34.42 -21.55
CA TRP A 27 18.13 -35.02 -20.47
C TRP A 27 17.94 -34.07 -19.28
N ALA A 28 18.92 -33.23 -18.98
CA ALA A 28 18.77 -32.18 -17.96
C ALA A 28 17.71 -31.14 -18.37
N LEU A 29 17.75 -30.66 -19.63
CA LEU A 29 16.75 -29.75 -20.17
C LEU A 29 15.36 -30.38 -20.23
N ALA A 30 15.27 -31.66 -20.64
CA ALA A 30 14.02 -32.40 -20.68
C ALA A 30 13.43 -32.60 -19.28
N ALA A 31 14.24 -32.95 -18.29
CA ALA A 31 13.81 -33.06 -16.90
C ALA A 31 13.35 -31.70 -16.35
N GLY A 32 14.07 -30.62 -16.65
CA GLY A 32 13.66 -29.25 -16.31
C GLY A 32 12.32 -28.86 -16.95
N GLY A 33 12.12 -29.20 -18.24
CA GLY A 33 10.88 -28.98 -18.96
C GLY A 33 9.70 -29.77 -18.37
N ILE A 34 9.91 -31.02 -17.99
CA ILE A 34 8.89 -31.85 -17.31
C ILE A 34 8.54 -31.27 -15.94
N PHE A 35 9.54 -30.88 -15.15
CA PHE A 35 9.30 -30.25 -13.85
C PHE A 35 8.51 -28.95 -13.99
N TYR A 36 8.87 -28.12 -14.97
CA TYR A 36 8.13 -26.89 -15.27
C TYR A 36 6.69 -27.17 -15.72
N ALA A 37 6.46 -28.18 -16.57
CA ALA A 37 5.12 -28.58 -16.96
C ALA A 37 4.29 -29.09 -15.78
N ILE A 38 4.87 -29.90 -14.90
CA ILE A 38 4.24 -30.36 -13.66
C ILE A 38 3.89 -29.17 -12.77
N PHE A 39 4.82 -28.22 -12.62
CA PHE A 39 4.60 -27.00 -11.85
C PHE A 39 3.43 -26.18 -12.41
N VAL A 40 3.40 -25.90 -13.72
CA VAL A 40 2.29 -25.18 -14.36
C VAL A 40 0.97 -25.91 -14.19
N CYS A 41 0.94 -27.24 -14.38
CA CYS A 41 -0.26 -28.05 -14.14
C CYS A 41 -0.69 -27.99 -12.67
N ALA A 42 0.24 -28.09 -11.72
CA ALA A 42 -0.06 -28.00 -10.29
C ALA A 42 -0.67 -26.64 -9.92
N MET A 43 -0.16 -25.55 -10.50
CA MET A 43 -0.72 -24.20 -10.31
C MET A 43 -2.15 -24.04 -10.84
N THR A 44 -2.68 -24.94 -11.66
CA THR A 44 -4.10 -24.89 -12.06
C THR A 44 -5.06 -25.37 -10.97
N TYR A 45 -4.53 -26.02 -9.92
CA TYR A 45 -5.35 -26.48 -8.80
C TYR A 45 -5.49 -25.39 -7.72
N PRO A 46 -6.71 -25.08 -7.25
CA PRO A 46 -6.94 -24.01 -6.27
C PRO A 46 -6.18 -24.18 -4.96
N VAL A 47 -5.96 -25.42 -4.50
CA VAL A 47 -5.21 -25.71 -3.26
C VAL A 47 -3.78 -25.19 -3.35
N VAL A 48 -3.15 -25.30 -4.52
CA VAL A 48 -1.77 -24.85 -4.75
C VAL A 48 -1.73 -23.32 -4.88
N GLN A 49 -2.73 -22.71 -5.53
CA GLN A 49 -2.85 -21.24 -5.65
C GLN A 49 -3.00 -20.56 -4.28
N ARG A 50 -3.43 -21.29 -3.25
CA ARG A 50 -3.85 -20.76 -1.93
C ARG A 50 -2.92 -21.13 -0.78
N LEU A 51 -1.69 -21.57 -1.06
CA LEU A 51 -0.72 -21.93 -0.02
C LEU A 51 -0.24 -20.69 0.76
N THR A 52 -0.24 -20.80 2.09
CA THR A 52 0.15 -19.75 3.05
C THR A 52 1.23 -20.25 4.01
N SER A 53 1.77 -19.38 4.88
CA SER A 53 2.75 -19.76 5.91
C SER A 53 2.20 -19.57 7.33
N SER A 54 2.69 -20.38 8.28
CA SER A 54 2.31 -20.35 9.70
C SER A 54 3.30 -19.56 10.56
N LEU A 55 2.90 -19.25 11.80
CA LEU A 55 3.57 -18.32 12.71
C LEU A 55 3.92 -18.96 14.08
N THR A 56 4.96 -18.43 14.73
CA THR A 56 5.24 -18.54 16.19
C THR A 56 5.30 -17.13 16.79
N ALA A 57 4.50 -16.84 17.81
CA ALA A 57 4.27 -15.48 18.33
C ALA A 57 5.51 -14.88 19.02
N THR A 58 5.73 -13.57 18.86
CA THR A 58 6.73 -12.78 19.57
C THR A 58 6.07 -11.76 20.48
N LYS A 59 6.66 -11.54 21.66
CA LYS A 59 6.14 -10.68 22.74
C LYS A 59 6.72 -9.27 22.61
N GLU A 60 5.87 -8.25 22.47
CA GLU A 60 6.27 -6.83 22.51
C GLU A 60 5.15 -5.97 23.09
N THR A 61 5.49 -5.03 23.97
CA THR A 61 4.54 -4.18 24.73
C THR A 61 3.78 -3.16 23.88
N GLN A 62 4.28 -2.83 22.68
CA GLN A 62 3.64 -1.89 21.74
C GLN A 62 2.45 -2.52 20.98
N VAL A 63 2.35 -3.83 21.01
CA VAL A 63 1.38 -4.60 20.23
C VAL A 63 0.31 -5.15 21.15
N GLN A 64 -0.95 -4.83 20.85
CA GLN A 64 -2.10 -5.53 21.41
C GLN A 64 -2.66 -6.50 20.35
N PRO A 65 -2.38 -7.81 20.45
CA PRO A 65 -3.01 -8.78 19.56
C PRO A 65 -4.51 -8.90 19.88
N PHE A 66 -5.30 -9.17 18.86
CA PHE A 66 -6.74 -9.39 18.96
C PHE A 66 -7.20 -10.48 18.00
N LYS A 67 -8.41 -10.99 18.26
CA LYS A 67 -9.15 -11.84 17.32
C LYS A 67 -10.37 -11.10 16.82
N LEU A 68 -10.68 -11.25 15.55
CA LEU A 68 -11.89 -10.72 14.92
C LEU A 68 -12.64 -11.87 14.25
N VAL A 69 -13.89 -12.08 14.64
CA VAL A 69 -14.76 -13.06 14.00
C VAL A 69 -15.50 -12.38 12.85
N THR A 70 -15.37 -12.93 11.65
CA THR A 70 -16.07 -12.43 10.46
C THR A 70 -17.53 -12.90 10.45
N PRO A 71 -18.44 -12.24 9.70
CA PRO A 71 -19.83 -12.65 9.62
C PRO A 71 -20.05 -14.07 9.05
N ASP A 72 -19.10 -14.57 8.27
CA ASP A 72 -19.08 -15.95 7.75
C ASP A 72 -18.33 -16.94 8.66
N ASN A 73 -18.08 -16.54 9.91
CA ASN A 73 -17.59 -17.39 11.00
C ASN A 73 -16.13 -17.87 10.86
N GLU A 74 -15.30 -17.08 10.19
CA GLU A 74 -13.84 -17.23 10.26
C GLU A 74 -13.27 -16.35 11.38
N THR A 75 -12.21 -16.82 12.03
CA THR A 75 -11.49 -16.07 13.07
C THR A 75 -10.19 -15.54 12.50
N LEU A 76 -10.08 -14.22 12.45
CA LEU A 76 -8.89 -13.50 12.02
C LEU A 76 -8.02 -13.15 13.22
N TYR A 77 -6.71 -13.34 13.08
CA TYR A 77 -5.72 -12.83 14.01
C TYR A 77 -5.20 -11.47 13.54
N GLY A 78 -5.07 -10.52 14.46
CA GLY A 78 -4.59 -9.18 14.12
C GLY A 78 -3.86 -8.50 15.25
N TRP A 79 -3.15 -7.43 14.90
CA TRP A 79 -2.40 -6.57 15.79
C TRP A 79 -2.97 -5.15 15.75
N HIS A 80 -3.26 -4.61 16.94
CA HIS A 80 -3.41 -3.18 17.16
C HIS A 80 -2.11 -2.64 17.73
N LEU A 81 -1.40 -1.81 16.97
CA LEU A 81 -0.15 -1.20 17.41
C LEU A 81 -0.38 0.23 17.88
N LEU A 82 0.22 0.55 19.03
CA LEU A 82 0.15 1.86 19.67
C LEU A 82 1.35 2.74 19.27
N PRO A 83 1.17 4.07 19.15
CA PRO A 83 2.30 4.97 18.98
C PRO A 83 3.13 5.04 20.27
N LEU A 84 4.46 5.19 20.13
CA LEU A 84 5.40 5.15 21.26
C LEU A 84 5.09 6.18 22.35
N GLN A 85 4.55 7.33 21.97
CA GLN A 85 4.16 8.35 22.94
C GLN A 85 3.07 7.83 23.90
N LEU A 86 2.02 7.17 23.38
CA LEU A 86 0.98 6.58 24.23
C LEU A 86 1.54 5.42 25.06
N CYS A 87 2.49 4.65 24.51
CA CYS A 87 3.19 3.63 25.28
C CYS A 87 3.93 4.22 26.47
N HIS A 88 4.59 5.36 26.28
CA HIS A 88 5.32 6.06 27.34
C HIS A 88 4.38 6.67 28.39
N GLU A 89 3.32 7.35 27.96
CA GLU A 89 2.34 7.99 28.85
C GLU A 89 1.56 7.00 29.70
N HIS A 90 1.36 5.78 29.20
CA HIS A 90 0.59 4.71 29.86
C HIS A 90 1.44 3.49 30.22
N GLU A 91 2.76 3.67 30.39
CA GLU A 91 3.72 2.58 30.58
C GLU A 91 3.36 1.67 31.76
N GLU A 92 3.00 2.23 32.91
CA GLU A 92 2.61 1.45 34.08
C GLU A 92 1.36 0.59 33.83
N GLU A 93 0.35 1.15 33.16
CA GLU A 93 -0.90 0.43 32.86
C GLU A 93 -0.67 -0.68 31.83
N LEU A 94 0.15 -0.42 30.81
CA LEU A 94 0.49 -1.39 29.77
C LEU A 94 1.36 -2.52 30.31
N ASN A 95 2.37 -2.22 31.14
CA ASN A 95 3.24 -3.23 31.76
C ASN A 95 2.47 -4.10 32.77
N ALA A 96 1.52 -3.53 33.51
CA ALA A 96 0.67 -4.30 34.41
C ALA A 96 -0.28 -5.28 33.67
N ASN A 97 -0.52 -5.04 32.38
CA ASN A 97 -1.43 -5.82 31.52
C ASN A 97 -0.72 -6.29 30.24
N GLU A 98 0.54 -6.70 30.35
CA GLU A 98 1.34 -7.09 29.18
C GLU A 98 0.66 -8.25 28.41
N PRO A 99 0.47 -8.11 27.08
CA PRO A 99 -0.19 -9.16 26.30
C PRO A 99 0.68 -10.42 26.13
N ASP A 100 0.21 -11.57 26.60
CA ASP A 100 0.80 -12.89 26.28
C ASP A 100 0.21 -13.52 25.00
N GLY A 101 -0.71 -12.80 24.34
CA GLY A 101 -1.44 -13.26 23.18
C GLY A 101 -2.65 -12.39 22.85
N PRO A 102 -3.55 -12.84 21.96
CA PRO A 102 -4.78 -12.12 21.68
C PRO A 102 -5.66 -12.08 22.91
N ALA A 103 -6.14 -10.88 23.27
CA ALA A 103 -7.05 -10.70 24.40
C ALA A 103 -8.36 -11.46 24.19
N ASP A 104 -8.88 -12.09 25.25
CA ASP A 104 -10.21 -12.74 25.24
C ASP A 104 -11.32 -11.74 24.91
N ASP A 105 -11.20 -10.52 25.43
CA ASP A 105 -12.08 -9.40 25.15
C ASP A 105 -11.24 -8.17 24.85
N TYR A 106 -11.02 -7.91 23.57
CA TYR A 106 -10.23 -6.78 23.09
C TYR A 106 -10.76 -5.43 23.60
N THR A 107 -12.08 -5.31 23.86
CA THR A 107 -12.69 -4.05 24.32
C THR A 107 -12.27 -3.63 25.73
N LYS A 108 -11.71 -4.56 26.52
CA LYS A 108 -11.21 -4.30 27.87
C LYS A 108 -9.75 -3.87 27.91
N THR A 109 -9.02 -4.03 26.81
CA THR A 109 -7.59 -3.71 26.74
C THR A 109 -7.36 -2.20 26.87
N THR A 110 -6.21 -1.82 27.43
CA THR A 110 -5.78 -0.41 27.49
C THR A 110 -5.67 0.16 26.08
N ALA A 111 -5.13 -0.60 25.13
CA ALA A 111 -4.99 -0.20 23.73
C ALA A 111 -6.34 0.25 23.12
N PHE A 112 -7.37 -0.57 23.29
CA PHE A 112 -8.71 -0.26 22.81
C PHE A 112 -9.27 1.02 23.43
N LYS A 113 -9.12 1.18 24.76
CA LYS A 113 -9.64 2.36 25.48
C LYS A 113 -8.96 3.64 25.00
N LEU A 114 -7.64 3.61 24.82
CA LEU A 114 -6.87 4.76 24.32
C LEU A 114 -7.36 5.19 22.92
N LEU A 115 -7.54 4.24 22.01
CA LEU A 115 -8.08 4.54 20.68
C LEU A 115 -9.53 5.05 20.73
N LYS A 116 -10.39 4.39 21.52
CA LYS A 116 -11.82 4.70 21.59
C LYS A 116 -12.09 6.07 22.20
N ASN A 117 -11.32 6.43 23.23
CA ASN A 117 -11.56 7.64 24.02
C ASN A 117 -10.93 8.89 23.40
N ASP A 118 -10.10 8.76 22.36
CA ASP A 118 -9.49 9.87 21.66
C ASP A 118 -10.25 10.21 20.35
N PRO A 119 -10.97 11.35 20.29
CA PRO A 119 -11.69 11.78 19.09
C PRO A 119 -10.75 12.23 17.94
N ASN A 120 -9.48 12.51 18.24
CA ASN A 120 -8.46 12.92 17.27
C ASN A 120 -7.60 11.76 16.77
N ALA A 121 -7.68 10.58 17.41
CA ALA A 121 -6.94 9.40 16.99
C ALA A 121 -7.23 9.04 15.53
N ARG A 122 -6.19 8.63 14.83
CA ARG A 122 -6.21 8.22 13.43
C ARG A 122 -5.77 6.77 13.32
N VAL A 123 -6.26 6.10 12.29
CA VAL A 123 -5.94 4.70 12.06
C VAL A 123 -5.36 4.51 10.67
N VAL A 124 -4.29 3.73 10.59
CA VAL A 124 -3.82 3.13 9.35
C VAL A 124 -4.11 1.65 9.39
N VAL A 125 -4.93 1.17 8.46
CA VAL A 125 -5.13 -0.27 8.24
C VAL A 125 -4.10 -0.75 7.23
N SER A 126 -3.25 -1.68 7.63
CA SER A 126 -2.17 -2.22 6.80
C SER A 126 -2.49 -3.65 6.35
N PHE A 127 -2.65 -3.83 5.05
CA PHE A 127 -2.89 -5.10 4.39
C PHE A 127 -1.60 -5.67 3.79
N HIS A 128 -1.19 -6.86 4.26
CA HIS A 128 0.07 -7.47 3.87
C HIS A 128 0.02 -8.20 2.51
N GLY A 129 1.20 -8.51 1.95
CA GLY A 129 1.35 -9.25 0.69
C GLY A 129 1.15 -10.78 0.83
N ASN A 130 1.23 -11.52 -0.28
CA ASN A 130 0.93 -12.96 -0.32
C ASN A 130 1.90 -13.87 0.44
N ALA A 131 3.10 -13.39 0.78
CA ALA A 131 4.09 -14.21 1.48
C ALA A 131 3.94 -14.10 3.00
N ALA A 132 4.20 -15.20 3.72
CA ALA A 132 4.31 -15.24 5.18
C ALA A 132 3.09 -14.66 5.94
N HIS A 133 3.30 -13.80 6.94
CA HIS A 133 2.26 -13.39 7.90
C HIS A 133 2.48 -11.96 8.42
N LEU A 134 1.52 -11.34 9.11
CA LEU A 134 1.54 -9.91 9.47
C LEU A 134 2.81 -9.46 10.22
N ALA A 135 3.46 -10.34 10.98
CA ALA A 135 4.71 -10.08 11.72
C ALA A 135 6.02 -10.34 10.96
N SER A 136 5.98 -10.79 9.70
CA SER A 136 7.16 -11.29 9.00
C SER A 136 7.96 -10.21 8.27
N ALA A 137 9.26 -10.46 8.10
CA ALA A 137 10.16 -9.68 7.24
C ALA A 137 10.15 -8.18 7.62
N GLN A 138 10.01 -7.30 6.63
CA GLN A 138 10.05 -5.84 6.83
C GLN A 138 8.77 -5.24 7.43
N ARG A 139 7.73 -6.03 7.70
CA ARG A 139 6.41 -5.51 8.09
C ARG A 139 6.41 -4.75 9.42
N PRO A 140 7.09 -5.22 10.48
CA PRO A 140 7.26 -4.41 11.69
C PRO A 140 7.90 -3.05 11.44
N ASP A 141 8.84 -2.94 10.48
CA ASP A 141 9.44 -1.66 10.11
C ASP A 141 8.45 -0.73 9.41
N ILE A 142 7.55 -1.27 8.58
CA ILE A 142 6.44 -0.51 7.98
C ILE A 142 5.56 0.06 9.10
N TYR A 143 5.16 -0.77 10.06
CA TYR A 143 4.30 -0.33 11.16
C TYR A 143 4.98 0.73 12.00
N ARG A 144 6.25 0.52 12.37
CA ARG A 144 7.05 1.47 13.16
C ARG A 144 7.18 2.82 12.45
N GLN A 145 7.39 2.83 11.14
CA GLN A 145 7.43 4.07 10.36
C GLN A 145 6.11 4.82 10.41
N VAL A 146 4.97 4.13 10.25
CA VAL A 146 3.64 4.75 10.33
C VAL A 146 3.34 5.26 11.74
N LEU A 147 3.70 4.51 12.77
CA LEU A 147 3.57 4.92 14.17
C LEU A 147 4.42 6.15 14.50
N GLY A 148 5.57 6.32 13.82
CA GLY A 148 6.42 7.50 13.91
C GLY A 148 5.78 8.79 13.37
N LEU A 149 4.67 8.71 12.63
CA LEU A 149 3.88 9.87 12.19
C LEU A 149 2.94 10.41 13.28
N SER A 150 2.83 9.70 14.39
CA SER A 150 1.99 10.07 15.51
C SER A 150 2.47 11.35 16.18
N THR A 151 1.53 12.18 16.63
CA THR A 151 1.78 13.38 17.43
C THR A 151 0.86 13.38 18.64
N PRO A 152 1.17 14.12 19.72
CA PRO A 152 0.30 14.20 20.89
C PRO A 152 -1.14 14.63 20.55
N GLN A 153 -1.28 15.53 19.58
CA GLN A 153 -2.57 16.08 19.17
C GLN A 153 -3.30 15.20 18.16
N ASN A 154 -2.59 14.31 17.46
CA ASN A 154 -3.17 13.40 16.47
C ASN A 154 -2.46 12.04 16.57
N PRO A 155 -2.80 11.21 17.57
CA PRO A 155 -2.23 9.89 17.69
C PRO A 155 -2.54 9.02 16.47
N VAL A 156 -1.54 8.29 15.97
CA VAL A 156 -1.70 7.36 14.84
C VAL A 156 -1.55 5.93 15.34
N HIS A 157 -2.60 5.15 15.20
CA HIS A 157 -2.61 3.72 15.48
C HIS A 157 -2.51 2.91 14.19
N VAL A 158 -1.96 1.71 14.27
CA VAL A 158 -1.92 0.77 13.13
C VAL A 158 -2.74 -0.46 13.46
N PHE A 159 -3.58 -0.90 12.51
CA PHE A 159 -4.23 -2.20 12.53
C PHE A 159 -3.70 -3.05 11.38
N ALA A 160 -3.20 -4.23 11.70
CA ALA A 160 -2.80 -5.24 10.73
C ALA A 160 -3.52 -6.55 11.06
N ILE A 161 -3.95 -7.29 10.04
CA ILE A 161 -4.57 -8.61 10.20
C ILE A 161 -3.85 -9.61 9.31
N ASP A 162 -3.78 -10.86 9.76
CA ASP A 162 -3.57 -12.00 8.87
C ASP A 162 -4.93 -12.32 8.24
N TYR A 163 -4.98 -12.41 6.92
CA TYR A 163 -6.20 -12.85 6.23
C TYR A 163 -6.55 -14.28 6.63
N ARG A 164 -7.78 -14.71 6.38
CA ARG A 164 -8.18 -16.11 6.53
C ARG A 164 -7.21 -17.04 5.80
N GLY A 165 -6.81 -18.11 6.48
CA GLY A 165 -5.80 -19.06 6.03
C GLY A 165 -4.35 -18.60 6.18
N PHE A 166 -4.06 -17.36 6.58
CA PHE A 166 -2.69 -16.89 6.87
C PHE A 166 -2.39 -16.91 8.36
N GLY A 167 -1.12 -17.13 8.73
CA GLY A 167 -0.64 -16.99 10.10
C GLY A 167 -1.46 -17.81 11.11
N LEU A 168 -2.16 -17.11 12.02
CA LEU A 168 -3.02 -17.71 13.05
C LEU A 168 -4.52 -17.61 12.73
N SER A 169 -4.89 -17.10 11.55
CA SER A 169 -6.27 -16.98 11.10
C SER A 169 -6.81 -18.30 10.53
N THR A 170 -8.08 -18.59 10.78
CA THR A 170 -8.75 -19.81 10.26
C THR A 170 -9.15 -19.65 8.79
N GLY A 171 -9.62 -20.72 8.16
CA GLY A 171 -10.25 -20.65 6.83
C GLY A 171 -9.29 -20.85 5.66
N SER A 172 -9.67 -20.34 4.48
CA SER A 172 -8.90 -20.46 3.24
C SER A 172 -8.92 -19.18 2.41
N PRO A 173 -7.79 -18.77 1.81
CA PRO A 173 -7.66 -17.44 1.21
C PRO A 173 -8.25 -17.39 -0.20
N THR A 174 -9.52 -17.02 -0.32
CA THR A 174 -10.18 -16.70 -1.61
C THR A 174 -10.25 -15.18 -1.82
N GLU A 175 -10.43 -14.71 -3.05
CA GLU A 175 -10.56 -13.27 -3.35
C GLU A 175 -11.71 -12.63 -2.54
N GLU A 176 -12.93 -13.17 -2.63
CA GLU A 176 -14.07 -12.66 -1.82
C GLU A 176 -13.88 -12.88 -0.31
N GLY A 177 -13.15 -13.91 0.10
CA GLY A 177 -12.83 -14.15 1.51
C GLY A 177 -11.92 -13.05 2.08
N LEU A 178 -10.85 -12.71 1.37
CA LEU A 178 -9.94 -11.62 1.76
C LEU A 178 -10.64 -10.25 1.74
N ILE A 179 -11.55 -10.03 0.77
CA ILE A 179 -12.40 -8.83 0.75
C ILE A 179 -13.29 -8.81 1.99
N THR A 180 -13.91 -9.94 2.34
CA THR A 180 -14.74 -10.08 3.54
C THR A 180 -13.96 -9.80 4.81
N ASP A 181 -12.71 -10.25 4.91
CA ASP A 181 -11.83 -10.01 6.06
C ASP A 181 -11.55 -8.52 6.24
N GLY A 182 -11.14 -7.84 5.16
CA GLY A 182 -10.87 -6.41 5.19
C GLY A 182 -12.12 -5.57 5.47
N VAL A 183 -13.27 -5.96 4.91
CA VAL A 183 -14.55 -5.30 5.20
C VAL A 183 -14.98 -5.52 6.65
N SER A 184 -14.76 -6.71 7.20
CA SER A 184 -15.06 -7.02 8.61
C SER A 184 -14.23 -6.16 9.55
N LEU A 185 -12.94 -6.00 9.28
CA LEU A 185 -12.06 -5.13 10.06
C LEU A 185 -12.52 -3.67 10.00
N LEU A 186 -12.79 -3.14 8.80
CA LEU A 186 -13.25 -1.75 8.68
C LEU A 186 -14.63 -1.56 9.32
N ASN A 187 -15.55 -2.50 9.18
CA ASN A 187 -16.84 -2.45 9.87
C ASN A 187 -16.67 -2.40 11.39
N TYR A 188 -15.72 -3.19 11.93
CA TYR A 188 -15.39 -3.18 13.36
C TYR A 188 -14.83 -1.81 13.82
N LEU A 189 -13.99 -1.19 13.01
CA LEU A 189 -13.42 0.15 13.30
C LEU A 189 -14.46 1.27 13.17
N THR A 190 -15.29 1.22 12.13
CA THR A 190 -16.22 2.33 11.79
C THR A 190 -17.56 2.25 12.50
N SER A 191 -17.88 1.11 13.12
CA SER A 191 -19.16 0.89 13.82
C SER A 191 -18.95 0.78 15.32
N ASN A 192 -20.04 0.61 16.08
CA ASN A 192 -19.97 0.33 17.51
C ASN A 192 -19.12 -0.94 17.74
N PRO A 193 -18.11 -0.92 18.62
CA PRO A 193 -17.90 0.06 19.69
C PRO A 193 -16.89 1.20 19.44
N LEU A 194 -16.20 1.24 18.29
CA LEU A 194 -15.13 2.21 18.03
C LEU A 194 -15.62 3.48 17.32
N ASN A 195 -16.56 3.37 16.38
CA ASN A 195 -17.16 4.49 15.65
C ASN A 195 -16.15 5.48 15.03
N ILE A 196 -15.03 4.97 14.50
CA ILE A 196 -14.01 5.79 13.87
C ILE A 196 -14.51 6.22 12.49
N SER A 197 -14.64 7.54 12.26
CA SER A 197 -15.03 8.06 10.95
C SER A 197 -14.05 7.57 9.87
N PRO A 198 -14.54 7.13 8.69
CA PRO A 198 -13.69 6.77 7.54
C PRO A 198 -12.67 7.86 7.20
N SER A 199 -13.00 9.14 7.37
CA SER A 199 -12.09 10.28 7.14
C SER A 199 -10.86 10.32 8.07
N ARG A 200 -10.82 9.46 9.11
CA ARG A 200 -9.68 9.26 10.02
C ARG A 200 -8.96 7.93 9.77
N ILE A 201 -9.31 7.21 8.71
CA ILE A 201 -8.75 5.90 8.36
C ILE A 201 -8.04 6.00 7.01
N VAL A 202 -6.77 5.59 6.99
CA VAL A 202 -6.02 5.31 5.75
C VAL A 202 -6.00 3.80 5.54
N ILE A 203 -6.28 3.35 4.32
CA ILE A 203 -6.10 1.96 3.91
C ILE A 203 -4.78 1.88 3.14
N MET A 204 -3.86 1.05 3.60
CA MET A 204 -2.52 0.89 3.03
C MET A 204 -2.27 -0.58 2.74
N GLY A 205 -1.79 -0.89 1.53
CA GLY A 205 -1.49 -2.26 1.12
C GLY A 205 -0.17 -2.39 0.40
N GLN A 206 0.49 -3.54 0.55
CA GLN A 206 1.69 -3.91 -0.21
C GLN A 206 1.44 -5.19 -1.02
N SER A 207 1.87 -5.22 -2.30
CA SER A 207 1.77 -6.42 -3.14
C SER A 207 0.31 -6.91 -3.23
N LEU A 208 -0.01 -8.16 -2.86
CA LEU A 208 -1.41 -8.64 -2.74
C LEU A 208 -2.31 -7.70 -1.93
N GLY A 209 -1.78 -7.10 -0.85
CA GLY A 209 -2.53 -6.15 -0.02
C GLY A 209 -3.01 -4.91 -0.78
N THR A 210 -2.39 -4.55 -1.93
CA THR A 210 -2.89 -3.48 -2.79
C THR A 210 -4.21 -3.84 -3.46
N ALA A 211 -4.34 -5.08 -3.92
CA ALA A 211 -5.57 -5.58 -4.53
C ALA A 211 -6.69 -5.70 -3.48
N VAL A 212 -6.36 -6.17 -2.27
CA VAL A 212 -7.28 -6.17 -1.12
C VAL A 212 -7.71 -4.74 -0.78
N SER A 213 -6.77 -3.80 -0.66
CA SER A 213 -7.06 -2.39 -0.34
C SER A 213 -8.01 -1.75 -1.36
N ALA A 214 -7.74 -1.94 -2.65
CA ALA A 214 -8.60 -1.42 -3.73
C ALA A 214 -10.00 -2.05 -3.69
N ALA A 215 -10.10 -3.37 -3.49
CA ALA A 215 -11.36 -4.08 -3.42
C ALA A 215 -12.20 -3.71 -2.19
N VAL A 216 -11.57 -3.57 -1.02
CA VAL A 216 -12.23 -3.13 0.20
C VAL A 216 -12.71 -1.68 0.07
N ALA A 217 -11.88 -0.78 -0.48
CA ALA A 217 -12.28 0.61 -0.73
C ALA A 217 -13.46 0.69 -1.72
N GLU A 218 -13.43 -0.10 -2.80
CA GLU A 218 -14.54 -0.21 -3.74
C GLU A 218 -15.81 -0.76 -3.08
N ARG A 219 -15.68 -1.81 -2.26
CA ARG A 219 -16.81 -2.41 -1.53
C ARG A 219 -17.44 -1.41 -0.56
N PHE A 220 -16.64 -0.58 0.12
CA PHE A 220 -17.14 0.52 0.96
C PHE A 220 -17.79 1.65 0.16
N ALA A 221 -17.26 1.95 -1.03
CA ALA A 221 -17.82 2.97 -1.88
C ALA A 221 -19.20 2.57 -2.43
N PHE A 222 -19.28 1.40 -3.06
CA PHE A 222 -20.42 1.06 -3.91
C PHE A 222 -21.25 -0.12 -3.39
N GLY A 223 -20.74 -0.90 -2.44
CA GLY A 223 -21.32 -2.19 -2.03
C GLY A 223 -21.00 -3.31 -3.03
N SER A 224 -21.51 -4.51 -2.74
CA SER A 224 -21.50 -5.64 -3.69
C SER A 224 -22.88 -5.80 -4.32
N PRO A 225 -22.96 -6.06 -5.64
CA PRO A 225 -24.22 -6.51 -6.26
C PRO A 225 -24.61 -7.92 -5.82
N ASP A 226 -23.66 -8.73 -5.33
CA ASP A 226 -23.94 -10.03 -4.74
C ASP A 226 -24.55 -9.84 -3.34
N PRO A 227 -25.82 -10.24 -3.11
CA PRO A 227 -26.47 -10.09 -1.81
C PRO A 227 -25.89 -11.02 -0.73
N THR A 228 -25.14 -12.06 -1.12
CA THR A 228 -24.49 -12.98 -0.17
C THR A 228 -23.15 -12.45 0.33
N ALA A 229 -22.57 -11.48 -0.37
CA ALA A 229 -21.29 -10.92 0.00
C ALA A 229 -21.44 -9.93 1.16
N ILE A 230 -20.44 -9.90 2.05
CA ILE A 230 -20.46 -9.01 3.21
C ILE A 230 -20.41 -7.55 2.74
N GLN A 231 -21.35 -6.77 3.27
CA GLN A 231 -21.54 -5.36 2.93
C GLN A 231 -20.93 -4.45 4.01
N PRO A 232 -20.60 -3.19 3.66
CA PRO A 232 -20.28 -2.18 4.64
C PRO A 232 -21.46 -1.97 5.60
N ALA A 233 -21.16 -1.82 6.90
CA ALA A 233 -22.17 -1.52 7.91
C ALA A 233 -22.71 -0.08 7.76
N LEU A 234 -21.87 0.83 7.25
CA LEU A 234 -22.25 2.20 6.93
C LEU A 234 -22.98 2.26 5.59
N LYS A 235 -24.20 2.81 5.58
CA LYS A 235 -25.01 2.96 4.36
C LYS A 235 -24.52 4.08 3.43
N ASN A 236 -23.93 5.13 3.99
CA ASN A 236 -23.41 6.28 3.23
C ASN A 236 -22.06 6.74 3.80
N PRO A 237 -21.01 5.91 3.74
CA PRO A 237 -19.74 6.20 4.41
C PRO A 237 -19.09 7.45 3.85
N GLU A 238 -18.41 8.24 4.68
CA GLU A 238 -17.47 9.26 4.20
C GLU A 238 -16.33 8.61 3.41
N PRO A 239 -15.61 9.36 2.55
CA PRO A 239 -14.36 8.90 1.99
C PRO A 239 -13.37 8.52 3.08
N PHE A 240 -12.59 7.47 2.83
CA PHE A 240 -11.37 7.22 3.59
C PHE A 240 -10.42 8.40 3.45
N ALA A 241 -9.57 8.63 4.46
CA ALA A 241 -8.55 9.68 4.40
C ALA A 241 -7.62 9.49 3.19
N GLY A 242 -7.33 8.23 2.85
CA GLY A 242 -6.63 7.86 1.63
C GLY A 242 -6.54 6.35 1.44
N VAL A 243 -6.26 5.93 0.20
CA VAL A 243 -5.95 4.56 -0.18
C VAL A 243 -4.54 4.54 -0.77
N ILE A 244 -3.63 3.76 -0.19
CA ILE A 244 -2.21 3.72 -0.56
C ILE A 244 -1.85 2.33 -1.06
N LEU A 245 -1.39 2.26 -2.31
CA LEU A 245 -1.04 1.03 -3.00
C LEU A 245 0.48 1.01 -3.24
N LEU A 246 1.19 0.12 -2.55
CA LEU A 246 2.65 -0.02 -2.60
C LEU A 246 3.00 -1.28 -3.39
N ALA A 247 3.79 -1.12 -4.45
CA ALA A 247 4.12 -2.22 -5.38
C ALA A 247 2.86 -2.93 -5.90
N SER A 248 1.92 -2.14 -6.44
CA SER A 248 0.64 -2.63 -6.92
C SER A 248 0.74 -3.37 -8.26
N PHE A 249 -0.25 -4.20 -8.55
CA PHE A 249 -0.39 -4.86 -9.84
C PHE A 249 -1.77 -4.72 -10.43
N SER A 250 -1.90 -4.87 -11.76
CA SER A 250 -3.17 -4.61 -12.44
C SER A 250 -4.18 -5.73 -12.19
N ASN A 251 -3.75 -6.99 -12.36
CA ASN A 251 -4.49 -8.21 -12.05
C ASN A 251 -3.58 -9.44 -12.11
N VAL A 252 -3.95 -10.53 -11.44
CA VAL A 252 -3.15 -11.77 -11.39
C VAL A 252 -2.91 -12.38 -12.79
N PRO A 253 -3.91 -12.51 -13.68
CA PRO A 253 -3.69 -13.06 -15.02
C PRO A 253 -2.67 -12.29 -15.86
N SER A 254 -2.51 -10.98 -15.65
CA SER A 254 -1.47 -10.17 -16.30
C SER A 254 -0.14 -10.28 -15.55
N LEU A 255 -0.19 -10.26 -14.21
CA LEU A 255 0.98 -10.29 -13.36
C LEU A 255 1.82 -11.56 -13.55
N ILE A 256 1.21 -12.73 -13.73
CA ILE A 256 1.95 -14.00 -13.87
C ILE A 256 2.84 -14.08 -15.13
N ASP A 257 2.67 -13.17 -16.09
CA ASP A 257 3.57 -13.05 -17.24
C ASP A 257 4.90 -12.37 -16.88
N SER A 258 4.90 -11.53 -15.85
CA SER A 258 6.04 -10.70 -15.45
C SER A 258 6.56 -11.01 -14.05
N TYR A 259 5.79 -11.72 -13.22
CA TYR A 259 6.15 -12.03 -11.84
C TYR A 259 7.33 -12.98 -11.75
N SER A 260 8.37 -12.57 -11.03
CA SER A 260 9.56 -13.36 -10.73
C SER A 260 9.69 -13.54 -9.22
N LEU A 261 9.95 -14.77 -8.77
CA LEU A 261 10.17 -15.03 -7.36
C LEU A 261 11.55 -14.49 -6.95
N LYS A 262 11.56 -13.34 -6.26
CA LYS A 262 12.78 -12.62 -5.81
C LYS A 262 13.77 -12.28 -6.94
N GLY A 263 13.32 -12.22 -8.19
CA GLY A 263 14.22 -12.04 -9.34
C GLY A 263 15.05 -13.28 -9.71
N ILE A 264 14.87 -14.42 -9.03
CA ILE A 264 15.69 -15.63 -9.21
C ILE A 264 15.14 -16.50 -10.35
N THR A 265 13.82 -16.51 -10.52
CA THR A 265 13.16 -17.34 -11.53
C THR A 265 12.84 -16.53 -12.79
N PRO A 266 12.84 -17.12 -13.99
CA PRO A 266 12.15 -16.55 -15.12
C PRO A 266 10.70 -16.22 -14.73
N PRO A 267 10.06 -15.20 -15.35
CA PRO A 267 8.67 -14.92 -15.06
C PRO A 267 7.80 -16.16 -15.25
N MET A 268 6.83 -16.38 -14.35
CA MET A 268 6.19 -17.70 -14.16
C MET A 268 5.69 -18.33 -15.46
N LEU A 269 5.09 -17.56 -16.36
CA LEU A 269 4.60 -18.05 -17.66
C LEU A 269 5.47 -17.67 -18.87
N SER A 270 6.64 -17.05 -18.67
CA SER A 270 7.49 -16.57 -19.77
C SER A 270 7.91 -17.68 -20.75
N LEU A 271 8.17 -18.90 -20.26
CA LEU A 271 8.53 -20.05 -21.10
C LEU A 271 7.37 -20.54 -21.98
N LEU A 272 6.13 -20.17 -21.63
CA LEU A 272 4.93 -20.50 -22.39
C LEU A 272 4.49 -19.36 -23.33
N ALA A 273 5.17 -18.22 -23.35
CA ALA A 273 4.79 -17.08 -24.18
C ALA A 273 4.72 -17.41 -25.69
N ASN A 274 5.57 -18.34 -26.16
CA ASN A 274 5.58 -18.83 -27.54
C ASN A 274 4.50 -19.89 -27.83
N TYR A 275 3.71 -20.30 -26.82
CA TYR A 275 2.67 -21.32 -26.90
C TYR A 275 1.31 -20.74 -26.47
N PRO A 276 0.70 -19.86 -27.28
CA PRO A 276 -0.44 -19.04 -26.87
C PRO A 276 -1.66 -19.84 -26.42
N ARG A 277 -1.89 -21.05 -26.96
CA ARG A 277 -2.98 -21.92 -26.53
C ARG A 277 -2.81 -22.39 -25.08
N VAL A 278 -1.61 -22.86 -24.72
CA VAL A 278 -1.31 -23.38 -23.38
C VAL A 278 -1.21 -22.22 -22.39
N HIS A 279 -0.64 -21.10 -22.81
CA HIS A 279 -0.57 -19.87 -22.03
C HIS A 279 -1.96 -19.34 -21.66
N ASN A 280 -2.86 -19.22 -22.64
CA ASN A 280 -4.25 -18.79 -22.39
C ASN A 280 -5.03 -19.81 -21.56
N TRP A 281 -4.79 -21.11 -21.77
CA TRP A 281 -5.38 -22.16 -20.94
C TRP A 281 -4.93 -22.04 -19.48
N ALA A 282 -3.64 -21.84 -19.20
CA ALA A 282 -3.16 -21.64 -17.83
C ALA A 282 -3.83 -20.42 -17.17
N LYS A 283 -3.92 -19.31 -17.90
CA LYS A 283 -4.59 -18.09 -17.44
C LYS A 283 -6.10 -18.23 -17.19
N SER A 284 -6.78 -19.10 -17.93
CA SER A 284 -8.21 -19.33 -17.73
C SER A 284 -8.51 -20.14 -16.47
N HIS A 285 -7.52 -20.82 -15.89
CA HIS A 285 -7.65 -21.61 -14.66
C HIS A 285 -7.24 -20.84 -13.40
N ILE A 286 -6.93 -19.55 -13.52
CA ILE A 286 -6.75 -18.65 -12.39
C ILE A 286 -8.13 -18.33 -11.82
N VAL A 287 -8.38 -18.77 -10.60
CA VAL A 287 -9.67 -18.59 -9.91
C VAL A 287 -9.76 -17.18 -9.34
N ASP A 288 -8.79 -16.81 -8.52
CA ASP A 288 -8.71 -15.54 -7.81
C ASP A 288 -7.91 -14.55 -8.68
N ARG A 289 -8.61 -13.64 -9.38
CA ARG A 289 -8.05 -12.84 -10.49
C ARG A 289 -7.57 -11.46 -10.05
N TRP A 290 -8.15 -10.89 -9.00
CA TRP A 290 -7.79 -9.59 -8.42
C TRP A 290 -7.73 -8.44 -9.43
N ASP A 291 -8.87 -8.00 -9.98
CA ASP A 291 -8.93 -6.86 -10.92
C ASP A 291 -8.73 -5.49 -10.24
N THR A 292 -7.51 -5.22 -9.76
CA THR A 292 -7.14 -3.94 -9.14
C THR A 292 -7.34 -2.76 -10.09
N ALA A 293 -6.96 -2.93 -11.37
CA ALA A 293 -7.06 -1.88 -12.39
C ALA A 293 -8.51 -1.44 -12.62
N GLY A 294 -9.45 -2.37 -12.78
CA GLY A 294 -10.87 -2.06 -12.93
C GLY A 294 -11.44 -1.34 -11.70
N ARG A 295 -11.04 -1.78 -10.50
CA ARG A 295 -11.49 -1.20 -9.22
C ARG A 295 -11.05 0.25 -9.04
N VAL A 296 -9.77 0.56 -9.32
CA VAL A 296 -9.28 1.95 -9.21
C VAL A 296 -9.86 2.85 -10.30
N ALA A 297 -10.12 2.32 -11.50
CA ALA A 297 -10.81 3.05 -12.58
C ALA A 297 -12.24 3.42 -12.19
N ARG A 298 -12.94 2.53 -11.47
CA ARG A 298 -14.28 2.79 -10.95
C ARG A 298 -14.26 3.81 -9.80
N LEU A 299 -13.36 3.64 -8.83
CA LEU A 299 -13.19 4.57 -7.69
C LEU A 299 -12.89 6.00 -8.16
N SER A 300 -11.98 6.16 -9.12
CA SER A 300 -11.60 7.44 -9.73
C SER A 300 -12.67 8.04 -10.66
N GLY A 301 -13.69 7.26 -11.05
CA GLY A 301 -14.76 7.68 -11.94
C GLY A 301 -14.37 7.71 -13.42
N VAL A 302 -13.26 7.08 -13.82
CA VAL A 302 -12.89 6.88 -15.23
C VAL A 302 -13.81 5.86 -15.89
N ASN A 303 -14.16 4.80 -15.18
CA ASN A 303 -15.13 3.82 -15.67
C ASN A 303 -16.51 4.04 -15.02
N THR A 304 -17.46 4.61 -15.77
CA THR A 304 -18.83 4.91 -15.30
C THR A 304 -19.88 3.93 -15.84
N THR A 305 -19.49 2.90 -16.59
CA THR A 305 -20.46 1.98 -17.21
C THR A 305 -21.17 1.06 -16.21
N ILE A 306 -20.65 0.96 -14.97
CA ILE A 306 -21.15 0.04 -13.91
C ILE A 306 -22.21 0.70 -13.00
N VAL A 307 -22.53 1.99 -13.20
CA VAL A 307 -23.31 2.80 -12.23
C VAL A 307 -24.78 2.37 -12.06
N LYS A 308 -25.36 1.60 -12.98
CA LYS A 308 -26.82 1.32 -12.97
C LYS A 308 -27.29 0.34 -11.89
N ASP A 309 -26.41 -0.55 -11.42
CA ASP A 309 -26.76 -1.62 -10.47
C ASP A 309 -26.04 -1.49 -9.11
N ASP A 310 -25.38 -0.35 -8.88
CA ASP A 310 -24.62 -0.12 -7.64
C ASP A 310 -25.57 0.05 -6.44
N PRO A 311 -25.36 -0.68 -5.33
CA PRO A 311 -26.10 -0.47 -4.08
C PRO A 311 -26.01 0.98 -3.55
N ASN A 312 -24.89 1.67 -3.79
CA ASN A 312 -24.68 3.06 -3.37
C ASN A 312 -24.16 3.96 -4.50
N PRO A 313 -25.01 4.36 -5.46
CA PRO A 313 -24.59 5.14 -6.62
C PRO A 313 -24.20 6.58 -6.25
N ALA A 314 -24.66 7.08 -5.09
CA ALA A 314 -24.34 8.42 -4.61
C ALA A 314 -22.85 8.58 -4.26
N TYR A 315 -22.17 7.50 -3.89
CA TYR A 315 -20.74 7.54 -3.55
C TYR A 315 -19.85 7.93 -4.73
N ALA A 316 -20.30 7.73 -5.97
CA ALA A 316 -19.59 8.15 -7.17
C ALA A 316 -19.26 9.66 -7.17
N ASN A 317 -20.06 10.46 -6.45
CA ASN A 317 -19.91 11.91 -6.30
C ASN A 317 -19.12 12.32 -5.04
N LYS A 318 -18.38 11.40 -4.40
CA LYS A 318 -17.52 11.71 -3.25
C LYS A 318 -16.05 11.78 -3.67
N GLY A 319 -15.24 12.40 -2.80
CA GLY A 319 -13.81 12.56 -3.01
C GLY A 319 -13.05 11.23 -2.94
N LEU A 320 -11.85 11.23 -3.50
CA LEU A 320 -10.90 10.13 -3.41
C LEU A 320 -9.50 10.71 -3.26
N ASP A 321 -8.66 10.07 -2.44
CA ASP A 321 -7.21 10.26 -2.49
C ASP A 321 -6.54 8.89 -2.62
N LEU A 322 -6.01 8.62 -3.81
CA LEU A 322 -5.38 7.35 -4.17
C LEU A 322 -3.90 7.58 -4.43
N PHE A 323 -3.05 6.83 -3.75
CA PHE A 323 -1.60 6.87 -3.92
C PHE A 323 -1.15 5.53 -4.51
N ILE A 324 -0.39 5.58 -5.60
CA ILE A 324 0.19 4.42 -6.28
C ILE A 324 1.70 4.64 -6.29
N ILE A 325 2.43 3.81 -5.55
CA ILE A 325 3.86 3.99 -5.31
C ILE A 325 4.59 2.72 -5.68
N HIS A 326 5.64 2.83 -6.48
CA HIS A 326 6.38 1.67 -6.97
C HIS A 326 7.89 1.92 -6.99
N ALA A 327 8.66 0.93 -6.53
CA ALA A 327 10.10 0.95 -6.72
C ALA A 327 10.48 0.71 -8.18
N ALA A 328 11.39 1.51 -8.72
CA ALA A 328 11.89 1.35 -10.08
C ALA A 328 12.69 0.04 -10.29
N ASN A 329 13.31 -0.46 -9.22
CA ASN A 329 14.05 -1.72 -9.15
C ASN A 329 13.22 -2.84 -8.48
N ASP A 330 11.89 -2.79 -8.59
CA ASP A 330 11.05 -3.90 -8.14
C ASP A 330 11.21 -5.09 -9.10
N VAL A 331 11.94 -6.11 -8.63
CA VAL A 331 12.22 -7.34 -9.37
C VAL A 331 11.10 -8.39 -9.27
N GLU A 332 10.19 -8.26 -8.30
CA GLU A 332 9.12 -9.23 -8.08
C GLU A 332 7.85 -8.83 -8.84
N ILE A 333 7.44 -7.58 -8.67
CA ILE A 333 6.32 -6.96 -9.38
C ILE A 333 6.88 -5.75 -10.13
N PRO A 334 7.22 -5.86 -11.42
CA PRO A 334 7.83 -4.75 -12.15
C PRO A 334 6.96 -3.49 -12.10
N TRP A 335 7.58 -2.30 -11.98
CA TRP A 335 6.86 -1.03 -11.80
C TRP A 335 5.85 -0.70 -12.91
N GLN A 336 5.99 -1.32 -14.09
CA GLN A 336 5.04 -1.24 -15.19
C GLN A 336 3.65 -1.71 -14.77
N GLU A 337 3.56 -2.66 -13.83
CA GLU A 337 2.31 -3.09 -13.21
C GLU A 337 1.64 -1.96 -12.42
N GLY A 338 2.40 -1.21 -11.61
CA GLY A 338 1.90 0.01 -10.97
C GLY A 338 1.50 1.09 -11.98
N ARG A 339 2.25 1.24 -13.09
CA ARG A 339 1.89 2.16 -14.17
C ARG A 339 0.58 1.76 -14.86
N ARG A 340 0.31 0.46 -15.04
CA ARG A 340 -0.99 -0.02 -15.56
C ARG A 340 -2.14 0.35 -14.62
N VAL A 341 -1.94 0.26 -13.31
CA VAL A 341 -2.93 0.70 -12.31
C VAL A 341 -3.17 2.21 -12.41
N TRP A 342 -2.11 3.01 -12.57
CA TRP A 342 -2.23 4.46 -12.81
C TRP A 342 -3.00 4.79 -14.09
N VAL A 343 -2.65 4.16 -15.22
CA VAL A 343 -3.32 4.37 -16.50
C VAL A 343 -4.81 4.04 -16.39
N ALA A 344 -5.15 2.94 -15.72
CA ALA A 344 -6.54 2.57 -15.47
C ALA A 344 -7.27 3.60 -14.57
N ALA A 345 -6.62 4.08 -13.51
CA ALA A 345 -7.18 5.05 -12.57
C ALA A 345 -7.35 6.46 -13.15
N THR A 346 -6.65 6.80 -14.23
CA THR A 346 -6.67 8.15 -14.81
C THR A 346 -7.28 8.21 -16.21
N GLY A 347 -7.40 7.05 -16.88
CA GLY A 347 -7.88 6.98 -18.25
C GLY A 347 -6.90 7.60 -19.25
N GLU A 348 -5.60 7.60 -18.96
CA GLU A 348 -4.54 8.21 -19.80
C GLU A 348 -4.64 7.81 -21.28
N ASP A 349 -4.98 6.55 -21.55
CA ASP A 349 -5.10 5.99 -22.90
C ASP A 349 -6.53 6.04 -23.48
N ILE A 350 -7.49 6.65 -22.77
CA ILE A 350 -8.91 6.70 -23.17
C ILE A 350 -9.24 8.12 -23.67
N PRO A 351 -9.55 8.30 -24.98
CA PRO A 351 -9.93 9.60 -25.51
C PRO A 351 -11.16 10.18 -24.78
N GLY A 352 -11.01 11.38 -24.23
CA GLY A 352 -12.08 12.07 -23.51
C GLY A 352 -12.33 11.57 -22.09
N ALA A 353 -11.40 10.80 -21.50
CA ALA A 353 -11.44 10.47 -20.08
C ALA A 353 -11.50 11.74 -19.21
N PRO A 354 -12.19 11.69 -18.04
CA PRO A 354 -12.31 12.84 -17.17
C PRO A 354 -10.97 13.18 -16.49
N GLY A 355 -10.91 14.38 -15.90
CA GLY A 355 -9.75 14.84 -15.12
C GLY A 355 -8.57 15.34 -15.95
N ARG A 356 -7.50 15.75 -15.26
CA ARG A 356 -6.26 16.27 -15.85
C ARG A 356 -5.07 16.10 -14.92
N ILE A 357 -3.87 16.11 -15.48
CA ILE A 357 -2.63 16.23 -14.71
C ILE A 357 -2.52 17.66 -14.16
N VAL A 358 -2.34 17.78 -12.84
CA VAL A 358 -2.15 19.05 -12.14
C VAL A 358 -0.71 19.25 -11.67
N HIS A 359 0.07 18.17 -11.59
CA HIS A 359 1.48 18.21 -11.26
C HIS A 359 2.21 17.06 -11.95
N GLU A 360 3.37 17.36 -12.49
CA GLU A 360 4.27 16.37 -13.06
C GLU A 360 5.72 16.77 -12.74
N ARG A 361 6.49 15.80 -12.28
CA ARG A 361 7.93 15.91 -12.10
C ARG A 361 8.55 14.59 -12.52
N LYS A 362 9.54 14.65 -13.41
CA LYS A 362 10.31 13.48 -13.83
C LYS A 362 11.79 13.85 -13.81
N ASP A 363 12.60 13.00 -13.19
CA ASP A 363 14.05 13.22 -13.19
C ASP A 363 14.58 13.09 -14.62
N SER A 364 15.46 14.01 -15.03
CA SER A 364 15.98 14.05 -16.41
C SER A 364 16.74 12.77 -16.79
N ASN A 365 17.45 12.18 -15.82
CA ASN A 365 18.27 10.97 -16.01
C ASN A 365 18.03 9.92 -14.90
N GLY A 366 16.97 10.10 -14.10
CA GLY A 366 16.68 9.29 -12.93
C GLY A 366 15.42 8.45 -13.09
N PRO A 367 15.27 7.39 -12.28
CA PRO A 367 14.06 6.60 -12.29
C PRO A 367 12.91 7.24 -11.52
N ASN A 368 13.11 8.39 -10.88
CA ASN A 368 12.06 9.01 -10.08
C ASN A 368 11.06 9.78 -10.96
N GLU A 369 9.79 9.62 -10.64
CA GLU A 369 8.69 10.24 -11.34
C GLU A 369 7.53 10.46 -10.37
N VAL A 370 6.94 11.64 -10.42
CA VAL A 370 5.74 11.99 -9.66
C VAL A 370 4.73 12.60 -10.62
N GLN A 371 3.53 12.05 -10.65
CA GLN A 371 2.40 12.63 -11.37
C GLN A 371 1.19 12.72 -10.44
N ILE A 372 0.45 13.82 -10.53
CA ILE A 372 -0.80 14.02 -9.80
C ILE A 372 -1.88 14.33 -10.81
N TRP A 373 -2.91 13.49 -10.83
CA TRP A 373 -4.11 13.65 -11.62
C TRP A 373 -5.26 14.05 -10.70
N GLU A 374 -6.10 14.98 -11.17
CA GLU A 374 -7.33 15.37 -10.49
C GLU A 374 -8.52 15.34 -11.43
N ASN A 375 -9.62 14.77 -10.94
CA ASN A 375 -10.94 14.85 -11.53
C ASN A 375 -11.85 15.63 -10.58
N GLN A 376 -12.20 16.86 -10.99
CA GLN A 376 -13.05 17.76 -10.25
C GLN A 376 -14.49 17.63 -10.77
N SER A 377 -15.46 17.48 -9.87
CA SER A 377 -16.87 17.41 -10.27
C SER A 377 -17.32 18.72 -10.91
N THR A 378 -17.99 18.64 -12.06
CA THR A 378 -18.53 19.83 -12.76
C THR A 378 -19.72 20.46 -12.03
N LYS A 379 -20.34 19.75 -11.09
CA LYS A 379 -21.50 20.23 -10.31
C LYS A 379 -21.11 20.82 -8.95
N ASP A 380 -20.00 20.36 -8.39
CA ASP A 380 -19.50 20.80 -7.09
C ASP A 380 -17.97 20.84 -7.12
N ASN A 381 -17.41 22.05 -7.27
CA ASN A 381 -15.97 22.27 -7.30
C ASN A 381 -15.26 21.85 -5.99
N ALA A 382 -16.00 21.51 -4.91
CA ALA A 382 -15.42 21.02 -3.67
C ALA A 382 -15.00 19.54 -3.73
N VAL A 383 -15.65 18.74 -4.58
CA VAL A 383 -15.36 17.30 -4.66
C VAL A 383 -14.26 17.04 -5.69
N VAL A 384 -13.12 16.56 -5.18
CA VAL A 384 -11.94 16.22 -6.00
C VAL A 384 -11.57 14.77 -5.79
N LYS A 385 -11.52 14.01 -6.89
CA LYS A 385 -10.87 12.70 -6.94
C LYS A 385 -9.43 12.92 -7.37
N ARG A 386 -8.49 12.50 -6.54
CA ARG A 386 -7.06 12.67 -6.77
C ARG A 386 -6.39 11.32 -6.85
N VAL A 387 -5.54 11.15 -7.85
CA VAL A 387 -4.66 10.00 -7.99
C VAL A 387 -3.22 10.53 -8.06
N ARG A 388 -2.33 9.93 -7.27
CA ARG A 388 -0.92 10.26 -7.23
C ARG A 388 -0.10 9.04 -7.62
N TRP A 389 0.74 9.17 -8.63
CA TRP A 389 1.72 8.19 -9.03
C TRP A 389 3.10 8.62 -8.53
N GLU A 390 3.84 7.70 -7.91
CA GLU A 390 5.24 7.89 -7.54
C GLU A 390 6.07 6.66 -7.91
N ARG A 391 6.94 6.81 -8.91
CA ARG A 391 8.02 5.84 -9.17
C ARG A 391 9.28 6.34 -8.47
N VAL A 392 9.96 5.47 -7.75
CA VAL A 392 11.06 5.86 -6.85
C VAL A 392 12.22 4.88 -6.92
N SER A 393 13.46 5.37 -6.90
CA SER A 393 14.67 4.57 -6.65
C SER A 393 14.82 4.25 -5.17
N HIS A 394 15.10 2.99 -4.84
CA HIS A 394 15.48 2.61 -3.48
C HIS A 394 16.84 1.90 -3.47
N GLY A 395 17.78 2.43 -2.68
CA GLY A 395 19.07 1.82 -2.36
C GLY A 395 20.28 2.35 -3.16
N GLU A 396 21.48 2.10 -2.62
CA GLU A 396 22.73 2.15 -3.37
C GLU A 396 22.76 1.03 -4.42
N ALA A 397 23.54 1.21 -5.49
CA ALA A 397 23.64 0.34 -6.67
C ALA A 397 23.96 -1.16 -6.42
N ASN A 398 24.19 -1.57 -5.17
CA ASN A 398 24.61 -2.93 -4.81
C ASN A 398 23.50 -3.79 -4.18
N ASP A 399 22.31 -3.23 -3.93
CA ASP A 399 21.15 -3.96 -3.37
C ASP A 399 19.98 -4.01 -4.36
N GLU A 400 20.30 -4.34 -5.61
CA GLU A 400 19.40 -4.29 -6.77
C GLU A 400 18.16 -5.21 -6.65
N LEU A 401 18.15 -6.16 -5.70
CA LEU A 401 17.12 -7.20 -5.59
C LEU A 401 16.03 -6.92 -4.53
N GLN A 402 16.00 -5.74 -3.90
CA GLN A 402 15.10 -5.50 -2.75
C GLN A 402 14.06 -4.36 -2.91
N GLY A 403 13.93 -3.75 -4.10
CA GLY A 403 13.00 -2.65 -4.33
C GLY A 403 11.56 -2.94 -3.88
N HIS A 404 11.09 -4.18 -4.10
CA HIS A 404 9.74 -4.64 -3.74
C HIS A 404 9.38 -4.45 -2.26
N ASN A 405 10.29 -4.85 -1.37
CA ASN A 405 10.05 -4.80 0.07
C ASN A 405 10.40 -3.42 0.63
N ARG A 406 11.41 -2.75 0.07
CA ARG A 406 11.89 -1.45 0.57
C ARG A 406 10.97 -0.28 0.28
N VAL A 407 10.15 -0.33 -0.79
CA VAL A 407 9.22 0.77 -1.09
C VAL A 407 8.24 1.04 0.04
N ALA A 408 7.85 0.00 0.79
CA ALA A 408 6.90 0.14 1.88
C ALA A 408 7.54 0.63 3.19
N THR A 409 8.87 0.54 3.33
CA THR A 409 9.60 1.00 4.53
C THR A 409 10.29 2.34 4.35
N PHE A 410 10.14 2.99 3.18
CA PHE A 410 10.81 4.25 2.87
C PHE A 410 9.91 5.47 3.10
N SER A 411 10.53 6.65 3.21
CA SER A 411 9.85 7.90 3.57
C SER A 411 8.66 8.25 2.66
N VAL A 412 8.68 7.82 1.41
CA VAL A 412 7.57 8.05 0.45
C VAL A 412 6.26 7.41 0.90
N ALA A 413 6.30 6.24 1.54
CA ALA A 413 5.13 5.56 2.08
C ALA A 413 4.56 6.35 3.27
N ALA A 414 5.42 6.74 4.22
CA ALA A 414 5.06 7.56 5.37
C ALA A 414 4.49 8.93 4.95
N LEU A 415 5.12 9.57 3.97
CA LEU A 415 4.71 10.87 3.45
C LEU A 415 3.32 10.80 2.79
N SER A 416 2.99 9.66 2.17
CA SER A 416 1.66 9.43 1.58
C SER A 416 0.59 9.29 2.65
N VAL A 417 0.90 8.64 3.78
CA VAL A 417 0.01 8.60 4.96
C VAL A 417 -0.21 10.01 5.53
N MET A 418 0.85 10.82 5.67
CA MET A 418 0.73 12.20 6.15
C MET A 418 -0.18 13.03 5.24
N ARG A 419 0.08 13.01 3.93
CA ARG A 419 -0.71 13.74 2.92
C ARG A 419 -2.19 13.36 2.93
N ALA A 420 -2.49 12.07 3.10
CA ALA A 420 -3.86 11.57 3.20
C ALA A 420 -4.60 12.21 4.40
N PHE A 421 -3.97 12.24 5.57
CA PHE A 421 -4.59 12.83 6.77
C PHE A 421 -4.68 14.37 6.74
N GLU A 422 -3.70 15.06 6.15
CA GLU A 422 -3.72 16.52 6.03
C GLU A 422 -4.91 17.02 5.19
N LYS A 423 -5.19 16.36 4.07
CA LYS A 423 -6.33 16.73 3.21
C LYS A 423 -7.66 16.47 3.89
N ALA A 424 -7.80 15.34 4.58
CA ALA A 424 -9.01 15.02 5.33
C ALA A 424 -9.31 16.13 6.37
N ARG A 425 -8.27 16.67 7.02
CA ARG A 425 -8.40 17.83 7.92
C ARG A 425 -8.85 19.09 7.16
N CYS A 426 -8.26 19.41 6.01
CA CYS A 426 -8.67 20.57 5.21
C CYS A 426 -10.13 20.49 4.74
N GLN A 427 -10.60 19.31 4.33
CA GLN A 427 -12.00 19.10 3.93
C GLN A 427 -12.94 19.29 5.12
N ARG A 428 -12.64 18.68 6.27
CA ARG A 428 -13.44 18.82 7.49
C ARG A 428 -13.54 20.27 7.96
N ASN A 429 -12.44 21.02 7.89
CA ASN A 429 -12.44 22.45 8.25
C ASN A 429 -13.29 23.31 7.31
N ARG A 430 -13.40 22.96 6.01
CA ARG A 430 -14.27 23.65 5.04
C ARG A 430 -15.75 23.36 5.22
N GLU A 431 -16.09 22.21 5.81
CA GLU A 431 -17.47 21.78 6.09
C GLU A 431 -17.96 22.25 7.46
N ASN A 432 -17.07 22.68 8.37
CA ASN A 432 -17.45 23.20 9.68
C ASN A 432 -18.21 24.54 9.54
N PRO A 433 -19.48 24.63 10.00
CA PRO A 433 -20.31 25.84 9.86
C PRO A 433 -19.71 27.07 10.54
N LEU A 434 -19.04 26.90 11.69
CA LEU A 434 -18.42 27.99 12.44
C LEU A 434 -17.19 28.55 11.71
N ILE A 435 -16.40 27.68 11.07
CA ILE A 435 -15.25 28.10 10.25
C ILE A 435 -15.74 28.74 8.94
N ARG A 436 -16.80 28.20 8.33
CA ARG A 436 -17.46 28.84 7.17
C ARG A 436 -17.97 30.23 7.51
N GLN A 437 -18.64 30.39 8.65
CA GLN A 437 -19.16 31.66 9.12
C GLN A 437 -18.02 32.64 9.42
N ALA A 438 -16.97 32.21 10.14
CA ALA A 438 -15.80 33.04 10.40
C ALA A 438 -15.04 33.46 9.12
N ASN A 439 -14.99 32.60 8.10
CA ASN A 439 -14.42 32.93 6.78
C ASN A 439 -15.33 33.88 5.98
N GLN A 440 -16.66 33.76 6.10
CA GLN A 440 -17.62 34.68 5.49
C GLN A 440 -17.64 36.06 6.17
N GLU A 441 -17.41 36.09 7.48
CA GLU A 441 -17.35 37.30 8.30
C GLU A 441 -15.96 37.95 8.28
N GLY A 442 -14.98 37.37 7.56
CA GLY A 442 -13.63 37.93 7.43
C GLY A 442 -12.80 37.93 8.72
N VAL A 443 -13.20 37.11 9.71
CA VAL A 443 -12.57 37.06 11.05
C VAL A 443 -11.17 36.45 10.98
N TRP A 444 -10.91 35.60 9.99
CA TRP A 444 -9.57 35.13 9.65
C TRP A 444 -9.10 35.92 8.42
N GLY A 445 -8.21 36.89 8.64
CA GLY A 445 -7.47 37.51 7.53
C GLY A 445 -6.80 36.43 6.70
N ARG A 446 -6.83 36.56 5.36
CA ARG A 446 -6.21 35.64 4.41
C ARG A 446 -4.77 35.33 4.81
N VAL A 447 -4.55 34.20 5.46
CA VAL A 447 -3.25 33.53 5.47
C VAL A 447 -3.20 32.71 4.18
N ASP A 448 -3.03 33.42 3.07
CA ASP A 448 -2.76 32.81 1.77
C ASP A 448 -1.34 32.24 1.79
N ALA A 449 -1.12 31.18 0.99
CA ALA A 449 0.11 30.41 0.82
C ALA A 449 1.32 31.20 0.24
N ALA A 450 1.40 32.50 0.49
CA ALA A 450 2.48 33.38 0.05
C ALA A 450 3.69 33.40 1.01
N GLU A 451 3.55 32.95 2.27
CA GLU A 451 4.64 33.02 3.25
C GLU A 451 5.75 31.98 3.05
N GLU A 452 5.48 30.83 2.39
CA GLU A 452 6.54 29.89 1.96
C GLU A 452 7.46 30.52 0.89
N SER A 453 6.97 31.49 0.12
CA SER A 453 7.76 32.14 -0.94
C SER A 453 8.69 33.23 -0.44
N VAL A 454 8.37 33.87 0.70
CA VAL A 454 9.17 34.98 1.25
C VAL A 454 10.42 34.45 1.96
N PHE A 455 10.30 33.34 2.71
CA PHE A 455 11.44 32.73 3.40
C PHE A 455 12.45 32.13 2.42
N THR A 456 11.96 31.43 1.38
CA THR A 456 12.79 30.86 0.31
C THR A 456 13.54 31.96 -0.47
N ARG A 457 12.91 33.12 -0.68
CA ARG A 457 13.51 34.27 -1.36
C ARG A 457 14.52 35.01 -0.49
N TYR A 458 14.27 35.14 0.81
CA TYR A 458 15.22 35.72 1.77
C TYR A 458 16.50 34.87 1.89
N CYS A 459 16.39 33.54 1.95
CA CYS A 459 17.55 32.66 2.00
C CYS A 459 18.40 32.71 0.72
N TYR A 460 17.77 32.87 -0.44
CA TYR A 460 18.46 32.99 -1.73
C TYR A 460 19.14 34.36 -1.91
N GLU A 461 18.50 35.43 -1.45
CA GLU A 461 19.05 36.80 -1.50
C GLU A 461 20.22 37.01 -0.50
N GLN A 462 20.35 36.16 0.52
CA GLN A 462 21.46 36.18 1.50
C GLN A 462 22.61 35.21 1.18
N GLY A 463 22.56 34.49 0.05
CA GLY A 463 23.69 33.65 -0.43
C GLY A 463 24.03 32.45 0.45
N MET A 464 23.07 31.89 1.19
CA MET A 464 23.30 30.72 2.04
C MET A 464 23.23 29.43 1.21
N GLU A 465 24.38 28.87 0.84
CA GLU A 465 24.51 27.53 0.25
C GLU A 465 24.48 26.48 1.38
N ASP A 466 23.61 25.47 1.22
CA ASP A 466 23.34 24.26 2.03
C ASP A 466 22.43 24.37 3.30
N PRO A 467 21.25 23.70 3.31
CA PRO A 467 20.40 23.62 4.49
C PRO A 467 20.72 22.40 5.38
N ILE A 468 21.18 22.69 6.61
CA ILE A 468 21.20 21.79 7.77
C ILE A 468 19.75 21.67 8.33
N PRO A 469 19.31 20.53 8.93
CA PRO A 469 17.89 20.24 9.13
C PRO A 469 17.14 21.18 10.10
N VAL A 470 15.92 21.50 9.68
CA VAL A 470 14.94 22.49 10.18
C VAL A 470 14.44 22.30 11.64
N VAL A 471 15.04 21.43 12.46
CA VAL A 471 14.48 21.11 13.79
C VAL A 471 14.95 22.06 14.90
N GLN A 472 16.06 22.78 14.74
CA GLN A 472 16.59 23.65 15.81
C GLN A 472 16.14 25.12 15.75
N TYR A 473 15.58 25.61 14.65
CA TYR A 473 15.18 27.03 14.52
C TYR A 473 13.74 27.32 14.93
N TYR A 474 12.85 26.32 14.92
CA TYR A 474 11.43 26.51 15.31
C TYR A 474 11.28 26.84 16.81
N GLU A 475 12.11 26.27 17.67
CA GLU A 475 12.14 26.58 19.12
C GLU A 475 12.63 28.02 19.39
N MET A 476 13.58 28.52 18.60
CA MET A 476 14.14 29.87 18.81
C MET A 476 13.19 30.97 18.32
N PHE A 477 12.45 30.72 17.23
CA PHE A 477 11.49 31.69 16.68
C PHE A 477 10.25 31.85 17.58
N TRP A 478 9.71 30.76 18.15
CA TRP A 478 8.61 30.84 19.10
C TRP A 478 9.01 31.46 20.44
N THR A 479 10.24 31.21 20.91
CA THR A 479 10.75 31.84 22.13
C THR A 479 10.90 33.37 21.97
N LEU A 480 11.33 33.86 20.80
CA LEU A 480 11.44 35.29 20.51
C LEU A 480 10.08 35.98 20.30
N VAL A 481 9.10 35.29 19.70
CA VAL A 481 7.73 35.80 19.56
C VAL A 481 7.04 35.91 20.92
N LEU A 482 7.22 34.92 21.81
CA LEU A 482 6.68 34.96 23.17
C LEU A 482 7.35 36.02 24.07
N LEU A 483 8.62 36.34 23.84
CA LEU A 483 9.32 37.43 24.52
C LEU A 483 8.92 38.83 24.00
N SER A 484 8.54 38.93 22.72
CA SER A 484 8.03 40.17 22.10
C SER A 484 6.59 40.50 22.53
N GLU A 485 5.75 39.51 22.82
CA GLU A 485 4.39 39.78 23.29
C GLU A 485 4.33 40.13 24.78
N ARG A 486 5.23 39.58 25.61
CA ARG A 486 5.33 39.97 27.04
C ARG A 486 5.87 41.39 27.29
N THR A 487 6.46 42.04 26.29
CA THR A 487 6.95 43.43 26.42
C THR A 487 5.92 44.47 25.99
N LYS A 488 4.76 44.06 25.44
CA LYS A 488 3.66 44.97 25.07
C LYS A 488 2.55 45.09 26.12
N GLU A 489 2.58 44.27 27.17
CA GLU A 489 1.69 44.39 28.35
C GLU A 489 2.33 45.12 29.55
N ALA A 490 3.55 45.67 29.39
CA ALA A 490 4.28 46.38 30.44
C ALA A 490 4.70 47.82 30.08
N GLN A 491 3.94 48.48 29.20
CA GLN A 491 3.88 49.94 29.01
C GLN A 491 2.42 50.36 28.94
#